data_AF-Q7UA41-F1
#
_entry.id   AF-Q7UA41-F1
#
_cell.length_a   1.000
_cell.length_b   1.000
_cell.length_c   1.000
_cell.angle_alpha   90.00
_cell.angle_beta   90.00
_cell.angle_gamma   90.00
#
_symmetry.space_group_name_H-M   'P 1'
#
loop_
_entity.id
_entity.type
_entity.pdbx_description
1 polymer ?
#
loop_
_entity_poly.entity_id
_entity_poly.type
_entity_poly.pdbx_seq_one_letter_code
_entity_poly.pdbx_strand_id
1 'polypeptide(L)'
;MIRLLALTMLLWVASGCRAQVSPPPLESQRSVDVQQPLTHRPVAVPPAVTGRQPLLWVSLAAHLGARADAAPLTLTAASGSLSLEDRSGRRWSAASVQISWRSVPLEQPMALARRVAGPFASFESAERVALRWRALGVAAEVAHPADWEVWAPAGAPAPGGLPVRDWSSRMESNVEPVLQLPEGGTTPKGPLQIDAPGGLRWGKGVFQGPFRLQRDAYGSWTLVEQVPLERYLEGVVPHEIGAGSPPAALQAQTVLARTWALANSHRFRIDGYHLCSDTQCQVYSDPRQAGSAVRQAITATQGRLLSWQGKPISAVYHATNGGVMAAGPEAWAMDAQPYLKAEADGDAGWQQRHGLPLQQRSAVASLLAQREGAYGSAHPRFRWTRTLTASGIRQALGASAAGLNGPLQLDVLERGRSGRVLALQVAGNDGGAPVVLKLDRIRRTIRRLPSTLFVIEPQGDQRWLVRGGGFGHGAGLSQSGAIDLAWRGWSTERILAHYYPGTVYGPLLPALESP
;
A
#
# COMPACT_ATOMS: atom_id res chain seq x y z
N MET A 1 12.99 -54.27 68.97
CA MET A 1 14.16 -54.57 69.82
C MET A 1 15.23 -53.50 69.56
N ILE A 2 15.49 -52.72 70.62
CA ILE A 2 16.60 -51.82 70.98
C ILE A 2 17.83 -51.69 70.05
N ARG A 3 18.36 -50.45 69.96
CA ARG A 3 19.79 -49.99 69.89
C ARG A 3 20.14 -49.24 68.59
N LEU A 4 20.94 -48.17 68.53
CA LEU A 4 21.58 -47.24 69.47
C LEU A 4 22.06 -46.02 68.64
N LEU A 5 22.22 -44.85 69.28
CA LEU A 5 22.95 -43.68 68.75
C LEU A 5 24.44 -43.98 68.49
N ALA A 6 25.04 -43.30 67.50
CA ALA A 6 26.42 -42.82 67.58
C ALA A 6 26.61 -41.55 66.72
N LEU A 7 27.03 -40.49 67.41
CA LEU A 7 27.37 -39.15 66.94
C LEU A 7 28.87 -39.12 66.59
N THR A 8 29.26 -38.58 65.43
CA THR A 8 30.69 -38.32 65.14
C THR A 8 30.89 -36.88 64.70
N MET A 9 31.65 -36.16 65.54
CA MET A 9 32.12 -34.78 65.38
C MET A 9 33.27 -34.75 64.36
N LEU A 10 33.28 -33.79 63.43
CA LEU A 10 34.44 -33.46 62.61
C LEU A 10 34.84 -32.01 62.88
N LEU A 11 36.05 -31.84 63.44
CA LEU A 11 36.75 -30.56 63.55
C LEU A 11 37.22 -30.10 62.16
N TRP A 12 36.97 -28.83 61.83
CA TRP A 12 37.61 -28.15 60.71
C TRP A 12 38.49 -27.01 61.22
N VAL A 13 39.75 -27.05 60.78
CA VAL A 13 40.83 -26.11 61.11
C VAL A 13 40.58 -24.80 60.36
N ALA A 14 40.67 -23.67 61.07
CA ALA A 14 40.58 -22.34 60.50
C ALA A 14 41.92 -21.91 59.87
N SER A 15 41.92 -21.67 58.56
CA SER A 15 42.98 -20.95 57.85
C SER A 15 42.48 -19.55 57.49
N GLY A 16 43.11 -18.53 58.06
CA GLY A 16 42.80 -17.13 57.79
C GLY A 16 43.37 -16.66 56.45
N CYS A 17 42.53 -16.03 55.63
CA CYS A 17 42.95 -15.25 54.46
C CYS A 17 42.75 -13.76 54.75
N ARG A 18 43.83 -12.98 54.60
CA ARG A 18 43.84 -11.51 54.63
C ARG A 18 43.02 -10.98 53.44
N ALA A 19 42.06 -10.09 53.72
CA ALA A 19 41.31 -9.37 52.69
C ALA A 19 42.19 -8.31 52.02
N GLN A 20 42.38 -8.39 50.70
CA GLN A 20 42.86 -7.28 49.89
C GLN A 20 41.71 -6.30 49.66
N VAL A 21 41.93 -5.04 50.03
CA VAL A 21 41.02 -3.93 49.74
C VAL A 21 41.16 -3.58 48.26
N SER A 22 40.11 -3.83 47.47
CA SER A 22 40.01 -3.35 46.09
C SER A 22 39.87 -1.82 46.07
N PRO A 23 40.54 -1.11 45.14
CA PRO A 23 40.25 0.31 44.93
C PRO A 23 38.78 0.49 44.49
N PRO A 24 38.15 1.63 44.81
CA PRO A 24 36.77 1.87 44.43
C PRO A 24 36.63 1.78 42.90
N PRO A 25 35.50 1.25 42.39
CA PRO A 25 35.27 1.22 40.96
C PRO A 25 35.33 2.65 40.42
N LEU A 26 36.09 2.83 39.34
CA LEU A 26 36.07 4.04 38.53
C LEU A 26 34.61 4.40 38.27
N GLU A 27 34.20 5.60 38.69
CA GLU A 27 32.89 6.16 38.37
C GLU A 27 32.61 5.87 36.90
N SER A 28 31.50 5.14 36.65
CA SER A 28 30.99 4.95 35.31
C SER A 28 30.89 6.34 34.70
N GLN A 29 31.77 6.66 33.75
CA GLN A 29 31.60 7.82 32.90
C GLN A 29 30.14 7.77 32.45
N ARG A 30 29.37 8.79 32.83
CA ARG A 30 28.01 8.98 32.34
C ARG A 30 28.10 8.75 30.84
N SER A 31 27.49 7.67 30.36
CA SER A 31 27.25 7.52 28.94
C SER A 31 26.54 8.80 28.55
N VAL A 32 27.23 9.68 27.82
CA VAL A 32 26.56 10.74 27.10
C VAL A 32 25.57 9.97 26.25
N ASP A 33 24.30 10.03 26.63
CA ASP A 33 23.22 9.47 25.85
C ASP A 33 23.20 10.31 24.57
N VAL A 34 24.02 9.91 23.59
CA VAL A 34 24.03 10.53 22.28
C VAL A 34 22.70 10.11 21.70
N GLN A 35 21.67 10.92 21.98
CA GLN A 35 20.35 10.78 21.41
C GLN A 35 20.53 10.61 19.91
N GLN A 36 20.26 9.40 19.43
CA GLN A 36 20.39 9.13 18.01
C GLN A 36 19.45 10.11 17.28
N PRO A 37 19.92 10.77 16.21
CA PRO A 37 19.08 11.70 15.47
C PRO A 37 17.82 10.98 15.00
N LEU A 38 16.69 11.69 15.05
CA LEU A 38 15.41 11.13 14.63
C LEU A 38 15.47 10.77 13.14
N THR A 39 14.79 9.69 12.75
CA THR A 39 14.70 9.32 11.33
C THR A 39 13.82 10.28 10.56
N HIS A 40 12.83 10.89 11.20
CA HIS A 40 11.84 11.78 10.62
C HIS A 40 11.24 12.71 11.67
N ARG A 41 10.42 13.67 11.24
CA ARG A 41 9.70 14.54 12.16
C ARG A 41 8.68 13.73 12.98
N PRO A 42 8.56 13.92 14.30
CA PRO A 42 7.53 13.25 15.08
C PRO A 42 6.12 13.60 14.60
N VAL A 43 5.32 12.57 14.32
CA VAL A 43 3.90 12.68 13.97
C VAL A 43 3.08 11.86 14.95
N ALA A 44 1.88 12.34 15.30
CA ALA A 44 0.96 11.57 16.12
C ALA A 44 0.48 10.34 15.35
N VAL A 45 0.58 9.16 15.96
CA VAL A 45 0.07 7.91 15.39
C VAL A 45 -1.45 8.04 15.20
N PRO A 46 -2.01 7.57 14.06
CA PRO A 46 -3.45 7.59 13.87
C PRO A 46 -4.15 6.67 14.90
N PRO A 47 -5.42 6.95 15.25
CA PRO A 47 -6.16 6.12 16.21
C PRO A 47 -6.29 4.68 15.73
N ALA A 48 -6.18 3.70 16.63
CA ALA A 48 -6.32 2.29 16.26
C ALA A 48 -7.69 2.01 15.58
N VAL A 49 -7.67 1.26 14.48
CA VAL A 49 -8.87 0.88 13.72
C VAL A 49 -9.57 -0.27 14.44
N THR A 50 -10.45 0.07 15.38
CA THR A 50 -11.12 -0.88 16.28
C THR A 50 -12.63 -0.64 16.37
N GLY A 51 -13.35 -1.60 16.96
CA GLY A 51 -14.79 -1.49 17.20
C GLY A 51 -15.67 -1.93 16.02
N ARG A 52 -16.99 -1.83 16.20
CA ARG A 52 -18.00 -2.26 15.21
C ARG A 52 -18.17 -1.30 14.03
N GLN A 53 -17.80 -0.04 14.21
CA GLN A 53 -17.82 1.00 13.18
C GLN A 53 -16.47 1.73 13.21
N PRO A 54 -15.40 1.06 12.75
CA PRO A 54 -14.07 1.64 12.84
C PRO A 54 -13.98 2.93 12.02
N LEU A 55 -13.27 3.91 12.58
CA LEU A 55 -13.02 5.20 11.96
C LEU A 55 -11.71 5.14 11.18
N LEU A 56 -11.76 5.43 9.88
CA LEU A 56 -10.58 5.57 9.03
C LEU A 56 -10.17 7.04 8.93
N TRP A 57 -8.88 7.26 8.75
CA TRP A 57 -8.28 8.56 8.50
C TRP A 57 -7.70 8.47 7.09
N VAL A 58 -8.36 9.08 6.12
CA VAL A 58 -8.07 8.95 4.70
C VAL A 58 -7.51 10.26 4.18
N SER A 59 -6.27 10.28 3.69
CA SER A 59 -5.69 11.49 3.10
C SER A 59 -6.39 11.81 1.77
N LEU A 60 -6.93 13.02 1.66
CA LEU A 60 -7.43 13.59 0.40
C LEU A 60 -6.31 14.30 -0.39
N ALA A 61 -5.28 14.79 0.31
CA ALA A 61 -4.02 15.22 -0.26
C ALA A 61 -2.91 15.22 0.79
N ALA A 62 -1.73 14.75 0.39
CA ALA A 62 -0.51 14.76 1.18
C ALA A 62 0.49 15.80 0.62
N HIS A 63 1.57 16.05 1.36
CA HIS A 63 2.69 16.89 0.92
C HIS A 63 2.33 18.36 0.62
N LEU A 64 1.24 18.85 1.21
CA LEU A 64 0.80 20.24 1.09
C LEU A 64 1.78 21.16 1.82
N GLY A 65 2.14 22.29 1.21
CA GLY A 65 3.05 23.22 1.86
C GLY A 65 4.44 22.64 2.13
N ALA A 66 4.96 21.78 1.23
CA ALA A 66 6.33 21.26 1.35
C ALA A 66 7.41 22.36 1.36
N ARG A 67 7.06 23.56 0.88
CA ARG A 67 7.88 24.77 0.93
C ARG A 67 6.98 25.98 1.17
N ALA A 68 7.55 27.08 1.65
CA ALA A 68 6.80 28.32 1.91
C ALA A 68 6.22 28.96 0.63
N ASP A 69 6.80 28.68 -0.53
CA ASP A 69 6.34 29.17 -1.84
C ASP A 69 5.40 28.19 -2.56
N ALA A 70 4.98 27.10 -1.90
CA ALA A 70 4.06 26.14 -2.48
C ALA A 70 2.70 26.78 -2.82
N ALA A 71 1.98 26.19 -3.77
CA ALA A 71 0.66 26.66 -4.15
C ALA A 71 -0.30 26.72 -2.94
N PRO A 72 -1.13 27.77 -2.82
CA PRO A 72 -2.09 27.86 -1.73
C PRO A 72 -3.15 26.75 -1.84
N LEU A 73 -3.63 26.30 -0.68
CA LEU A 73 -4.73 25.37 -0.55
C LEU A 73 -6.04 26.18 -0.42
N THR A 74 -7.03 25.86 -1.25
CA THR A 74 -8.37 26.45 -1.15
C THR A 74 -9.35 25.39 -0.64
N LEU A 75 -10.01 25.68 0.47
CA LEU A 75 -11.07 24.86 1.05
C LEU A 75 -12.41 25.55 0.79
N THR A 76 -13.34 24.87 0.14
CA THR A 76 -14.64 25.46 -0.25
C THR A 76 -15.79 24.57 0.21
N ALA A 77 -16.73 25.13 0.97
CA ALA A 77 -17.94 24.44 1.35
C ALA A 77 -18.81 24.16 0.09
N ALA A 78 -19.42 22.99 0.02
CA ALA A 78 -20.34 22.66 -1.07
C ALA A 78 -21.67 23.41 -0.92
N SER A 79 -22.13 23.60 0.31
CA SER A 79 -23.24 24.50 0.67
C SER A 79 -23.01 25.12 2.05
N GLY A 80 -23.49 26.35 2.26
CA GLY A 80 -23.32 27.06 3.53
C GLY A 80 -21.87 27.50 3.77
N SER A 81 -21.38 27.26 4.98
CA SER A 81 -20.01 27.57 5.41
C SER A 81 -19.28 26.33 5.91
N LEU A 82 -17.95 26.42 5.93
CA LEU A 82 -17.08 25.54 6.69
C LEU A 82 -16.47 26.30 7.86
N SER A 83 -16.14 25.60 8.93
CA SER A 83 -15.44 26.14 10.09
C SER A 83 -14.10 25.46 10.29
N LEU A 84 -13.08 26.24 10.64
CA LEU A 84 -11.77 25.76 11.06
C LEU A 84 -11.61 26.02 12.55
N GLU A 85 -11.07 25.05 13.29
CA GLU A 85 -10.68 25.19 14.69
C GLU A 85 -9.22 24.76 14.87
N ASP A 86 -8.41 25.62 15.48
CA ASP A 86 -7.02 25.30 15.79
C ASP A 86 -6.88 24.66 17.19
N ARG A 87 -5.69 24.14 17.52
CA ARG A 87 -5.47 23.47 18.82
C ARG A 87 -5.62 24.37 20.05
N SER A 88 -5.73 25.69 19.87
CA SER A 88 -5.98 26.64 20.96
C SER A 88 -7.47 26.92 21.17
N GLY A 89 -8.33 26.37 20.31
CA GLY A 89 -9.78 26.59 20.33
C GLY A 89 -10.20 27.83 19.53
N ARG A 90 -9.29 28.49 18.81
CA ARG A 90 -9.64 29.61 17.95
C ARG A 90 -10.39 29.09 16.73
N ARG A 91 -11.51 29.74 16.39
CA ARG A 91 -12.39 29.33 15.29
C ARG A 91 -12.52 30.39 14.22
N TRP A 92 -12.66 29.94 12.98
CA TRP A 92 -12.97 30.76 11.81
C TRP A 92 -14.08 30.08 11.02
N SER A 93 -14.95 30.85 10.36
CA SER A 93 -16.01 30.32 9.51
C SER A 93 -16.14 31.15 8.24
N ALA A 94 -16.22 30.48 7.10
CA ALA A 94 -16.44 31.10 5.81
C ALA A 94 -16.98 30.09 4.79
N ALA A 95 -17.55 30.55 3.68
CA ALA A 95 -17.91 29.68 2.57
C ALA A 95 -16.68 29.11 1.84
N SER A 96 -15.57 29.86 1.85
CA SER A 96 -14.28 29.48 1.25
C SER A 96 -13.14 30.07 2.08
N VAL A 97 -12.09 29.28 2.29
CA VAL A 97 -10.88 29.66 3.04
C VAL A 97 -9.66 29.34 2.21
N GLN A 98 -8.78 30.33 2.02
CA GLN A 98 -7.49 30.14 1.38
C GLN A 98 -6.39 30.02 2.44
N ILE A 99 -5.53 29.02 2.28
CA ILE A 99 -4.41 28.73 3.15
C ILE A 99 -3.14 28.85 2.32
N SER A 100 -2.29 29.82 2.65
CA SER A 100 -0.93 29.88 2.12
C SER A 100 0.06 29.30 3.13
N TRP A 101 1.35 29.34 2.80
CA TRP A 101 2.40 28.70 3.59
C TRP A 101 3.45 29.73 4.00
N ARG A 102 4.02 29.55 5.19
CA ARG A 102 5.07 30.43 5.70
C ARG A 102 6.13 29.63 6.43
N SER A 103 7.40 29.99 6.22
CA SER A 103 8.50 29.49 7.03
C SER A 103 8.52 30.17 8.40
N VAL A 104 8.50 29.38 9.47
CA VAL A 104 8.55 29.83 10.86
C VAL A 104 9.75 29.16 11.53
N PRO A 105 10.71 29.91 12.10
CA PRO A 105 11.87 29.35 12.77
C PRO A 105 11.49 28.37 13.90
N LEU A 106 12.25 27.29 14.03
CA LEU A 106 12.18 26.42 15.19
C LEU A 106 12.88 27.08 16.38
N GLU A 107 12.36 26.89 17.59
CA GLU A 107 13.04 27.35 18.82
C GLU A 107 14.43 26.70 18.95
N GLN A 108 14.54 25.43 18.55
CA GLN A 108 15.80 24.71 18.47
C GLN A 108 15.88 23.95 17.14
N PRO A 109 17.01 24.04 16.40
CA PRO A 109 17.21 23.24 15.21
C PRO A 109 17.11 21.74 15.50
N MET A 110 16.48 20.99 14.60
CA MET A 110 16.27 19.55 14.71
C MET A 110 17.16 18.81 13.73
N ALA A 111 17.99 17.90 14.22
CA ALA A 111 18.80 17.01 13.38
C ALA A 111 18.01 15.75 13.05
N LEU A 112 17.92 15.44 11.75
CA LEU A 112 17.34 14.21 11.24
C LEU A 112 18.43 13.40 10.53
N ALA A 113 18.53 12.11 10.80
CA ALA A 113 19.39 11.21 10.03
C ALA A 113 18.84 9.78 10.00
N ARG A 114 19.03 9.13 8.86
CA ARG A 114 18.48 7.79 8.59
C ARG A 114 19.28 7.09 7.51
N ARG A 115 19.20 5.77 7.52
CA ARG A 115 19.59 4.92 6.41
C ARG A 115 18.35 4.58 5.58
N VAL A 116 18.44 4.72 4.27
CA VAL A 116 17.31 4.61 3.34
C VAL A 116 17.53 3.45 2.39
N ALA A 117 16.57 2.53 2.32
CA ALA A 117 16.45 1.57 1.23
C ALA A 117 15.29 1.98 0.31
N GLY A 118 15.46 1.80 -1.00
CA GLY A 118 14.48 2.19 -2.02
C GLY A 118 15.10 3.06 -3.13
N PRO A 119 14.31 3.52 -4.10
CA PRO A 119 12.84 3.47 -4.12
C PRO A 119 12.28 2.06 -4.38
N PHE A 120 11.12 1.78 -3.81
CA PHE A 120 10.32 0.59 -4.04
C PHE A 120 9.06 0.95 -4.80
N ALA A 121 8.60 0.01 -5.62
CA ALA A 121 7.46 0.25 -6.48
C ALA A 121 6.14 0.21 -5.68
N SER A 122 6.06 -0.57 -4.61
CA SER A 122 4.85 -0.70 -3.79
C SER A 122 5.16 -0.78 -2.30
N PHE A 123 4.13 -0.50 -1.50
CA PHE A 123 4.16 -0.68 -0.04
C PHE A 123 4.60 -2.10 0.32
N GLU A 124 4.06 -3.14 -0.30
CA GLU A 124 4.38 -4.54 0.02
C GLU A 124 5.87 -4.86 -0.22
N SER A 125 6.46 -4.27 -1.25
CA SER A 125 7.89 -4.43 -1.54
C SER A 125 8.76 -3.75 -0.48
N ALA A 126 8.35 -2.55 -0.03
CA ALA A 126 9.02 -1.83 1.04
C ALA A 126 8.83 -2.53 2.40
N GLU A 127 7.61 -2.96 2.72
CA GLU A 127 7.26 -3.64 3.97
C GLU A 127 8.08 -4.92 4.16
N ARG A 128 8.32 -5.72 3.11
CA ARG A 128 9.26 -6.86 3.22
C ARG A 128 10.67 -6.43 3.60
N VAL A 129 11.17 -5.34 3.00
CA VAL A 129 12.50 -4.82 3.34
C VAL A 129 12.53 -4.31 4.78
N ALA A 130 11.47 -3.64 5.23
CA ALA A 130 11.31 -3.24 6.63
C ALA A 130 11.31 -4.45 7.57
N LEU A 131 10.58 -5.52 7.23
CA LEU A 131 10.57 -6.76 8.02
C LEU A 131 11.94 -7.42 8.12
N ARG A 132 12.77 -7.38 7.06
CA ARG A 132 14.16 -7.87 7.12
C ARG A 132 15.01 -7.07 8.10
N TRP A 133 14.81 -5.75 8.18
CA TRP A 133 15.46 -4.91 9.19
C TRP A 133 14.93 -5.18 10.59
N ARG A 134 13.61 -5.29 10.76
CA ARG A 134 12.97 -5.60 12.05
C ARG A 134 13.40 -6.96 12.60
N ALA A 135 13.65 -7.95 11.74
CA ALA A 135 14.23 -9.23 12.11
C ALA A 135 15.66 -9.12 12.68
N LEU A 136 16.37 -8.02 12.42
CA LEU A 136 17.67 -7.68 13.02
C LEU A 136 17.52 -6.80 14.28
N GLY A 137 16.30 -6.59 14.78
CA GLY A 137 16.01 -5.68 15.91
C GLY A 137 16.04 -4.19 15.55
N VAL A 138 16.06 -3.84 14.25
CA VAL A 138 16.08 -2.44 13.80
C VAL A 138 14.65 -1.91 13.68
N ALA A 139 14.38 -0.75 14.29
CA ALA A 139 13.12 -0.03 14.16
C ALA A 139 12.98 0.63 12.78
N ALA A 140 12.77 -0.18 11.73
CA ALA A 140 12.58 0.29 10.37
C ALA A 140 11.11 0.61 10.07
N GLU A 141 10.89 1.74 9.41
CA GLU A 141 9.56 2.24 9.04
C GLU A 141 9.46 2.39 7.52
N VAL A 142 8.29 2.05 6.98
CA VAL A 142 7.97 2.29 5.57
C VAL A 142 7.44 3.73 5.45
N ALA A 143 7.99 4.48 4.50
CA ALA A 143 7.62 5.86 4.22
C ALA A 143 7.34 6.06 2.73
N HIS A 144 6.60 7.11 2.40
CA HIS A 144 6.24 7.47 1.03
C HIS A 144 6.43 8.98 0.76
N PRO A 145 7.67 9.49 0.83
CA PRO A 145 7.96 10.90 0.50
C PRO A 145 7.62 11.22 -0.97
N ALA A 146 8.03 10.36 -1.89
CA ALA A 146 7.77 10.46 -3.32
C ALA A 146 7.55 9.06 -3.92
N ASP A 147 8.48 8.15 -3.61
CA ASP A 147 8.35 6.72 -3.82
C ASP A 147 8.33 5.99 -2.47
N TRP A 148 7.96 4.71 -2.47
CA TRP A 148 8.04 3.90 -1.27
C TRP A 148 9.50 3.69 -0.87
N GLU A 149 9.82 4.00 0.38
CA GLU A 149 11.13 3.83 0.97
C GLU A 149 11.02 3.10 2.29
N VAL A 150 12.14 2.58 2.76
CA VAL A 150 12.26 2.08 4.12
C VAL A 150 13.35 2.87 4.82
N TRP A 151 12.99 3.49 5.94
CA TRP A 151 13.87 4.30 6.76
C TRP A 151 14.25 3.53 8.02
N ALA A 152 15.55 3.41 8.24
CA ALA A 152 16.13 2.85 9.46
C ALA A 152 16.93 3.94 10.19
N PRO A 153 17.15 3.83 11.51
CA PRO A 153 18.07 4.70 12.25
C PRO A 153 19.44 4.82 11.57
N ALA A 154 20.06 6.00 11.68
CA ALA A 154 21.39 6.22 11.14
C ALA A 154 22.38 5.18 11.68
N GLY A 155 23.20 4.60 10.79
CA GLY A 155 24.16 3.55 11.16
C GLY A 155 23.58 2.14 11.33
N ALA A 156 22.25 1.94 11.22
CA ALA A 156 21.64 0.61 11.37
C ALA A 156 22.20 -0.40 10.35
N PRO A 157 22.46 -1.67 10.75
CA PRO A 157 23.04 -2.67 9.86
C PRO A 157 22.14 -2.93 8.65
N ALA A 158 22.70 -2.96 7.44
CA ALA A 158 21.93 -3.27 6.24
C ALA A 158 21.73 -4.80 6.11
N PRO A 159 20.50 -5.29 5.89
CA PRO A 159 20.26 -6.70 5.58
C PRO A 159 21.08 -7.12 4.36
N GLY A 160 21.69 -8.31 4.41
CA GLY A 160 22.66 -8.76 3.40
C GLY A 160 22.23 -8.48 1.96
N GLY A 161 23.09 -7.79 1.21
CA GLY A 161 22.90 -7.45 -0.20
C GLY A 161 21.86 -6.37 -0.51
N LEU A 162 21.26 -5.72 0.49
CA LEU A 162 20.32 -4.62 0.27
C LEU A 162 21.09 -3.31 -0.02
N PRO A 163 20.92 -2.68 -1.19
CA PRO A 163 21.48 -1.35 -1.44
C PRO A 163 20.78 -0.33 -0.54
N VAL A 164 21.58 0.44 0.18
CA VAL A 164 21.14 1.48 1.11
C VAL A 164 21.96 2.75 0.88
N ARG A 165 21.38 3.90 1.24
CA ARG A 165 22.06 5.19 1.25
C ARG A 165 21.84 5.88 2.59
N ASP A 166 22.84 6.60 3.07
CA ASP A 166 22.69 7.43 4.26
C ASP A 166 22.12 8.81 3.87
N TRP A 167 21.26 9.35 4.72
CA TRP A 167 20.63 10.65 4.55
C TRP A 167 20.64 11.40 5.88
N SER A 168 20.98 12.68 5.85
CA SER A 168 20.94 13.56 7.01
C SER A 168 20.49 14.96 6.62
N SER A 169 19.78 15.63 7.51
CA SER A 169 19.36 17.02 7.34
C SER A 169 19.28 17.72 8.69
N ARG A 170 19.52 19.04 8.69
CA ARG A 170 19.28 19.91 9.85
C ARG A 170 18.13 20.84 9.51
N MET A 171 17.05 20.73 10.26
CA MET A 171 15.88 21.58 10.11
C MET A 171 15.98 22.78 11.05
N GLU A 172 15.85 23.98 10.51
CA GLU A 172 15.89 25.24 11.27
C GLU A 172 14.54 25.96 11.31
N SER A 173 13.60 25.54 10.44
CA SER A 173 12.28 26.14 10.33
C SER A 173 11.22 25.10 9.98
N ASN A 174 9.97 25.47 10.23
CA ASN A 174 8.77 24.76 9.84
C ASN A 174 8.02 25.54 8.77
N VAL A 175 7.41 24.82 7.82
CA VAL A 175 6.34 25.40 7.03
C VAL A 175 5.04 25.32 7.83
N GLU A 176 4.42 26.46 8.10
CA GLU A 176 3.16 26.63 8.82
C GLU A 176 2.07 27.18 7.88
N PRO A 177 0.79 26.77 8.05
CA PRO A 177 -0.32 27.34 7.32
C PRO A 177 -0.54 28.80 7.73
N VAL A 178 -1.05 29.59 6.78
CA VAL A 178 -1.50 30.96 7.01
C VAL A 178 -2.91 31.07 6.44
N LEU A 179 -3.91 31.20 7.31
CA LEU A 179 -5.28 31.48 6.90
C LEU A 179 -5.35 32.92 6.39
N GLN A 180 -5.79 33.08 5.15
CA GLN A 180 -6.00 34.39 4.54
C GLN A 180 -7.39 34.90 4.93
N LEU A 181 -7.44 35.95 5.74
CA LEU A 181 -8.67 36.62 6.18
C LEU A 181 -8.72 38.04 5.57
N PRO A 182 -9.91 38.66 5.44
CA PRO A 182 -10.04 40.03 4.96
C PRO A 182 -9.19 41.05 5.74
N GLU A 183 -9.08 40.86 7.05
CA GLU A 183 -8.28 41.68 7.98
C GLU A 183 -6.78 41.35 8.00
N GLY A 184 -6.34 40.36 7.22
CA GLY A 184 -4.94 39.94 7.11
C GLY A 184 -4.69 38.46 7.44
N GLY A 185 -3.49 37.97 7.14
CA GLY A 185 -3.12 36.58 7.33
C GLY A 185 -2.86 36.21 8.80
N THR A 186 -3.36 35.07 9.27
CA THR A 186 -3.07 34.53 10.61
C THR A 186 -2.50 33.12 10.54
N THR A 187 -1.54 32.77 11.39
CA THR A 187 -0.97 31.41 11.47
C THR A 187 -1.61 30.65 12.62
N PRO A 188 -2.52 29.70 12.33
CA PRO A 188 -3.17 28.91 13.35
C PRO A 188 -2.22 27.84 13.90
N LYS A 189 -2.49 27.39 15.12
CA LYS A 189 -1.71 26.31 15.73
C LYS A 189 -2.31 24.95 15.31
N GLY A 190 -1.61 24.19 14.48
CA GLY A 190 -2.10 22.89 14.05
C GLY A 190 -2.11 21.80 15.14
N PRO A 191 -2.82 20.69 14.92
CA PRO A 191 -3.67 20.39 13.75
C PRO A 191 -4.90 21.31 13.67
N LEU A 192 -5.40 21.53 12.45
CA LEU A 192 -6.66 22.25 12.23
C LEU A 192 -7.78 21.25 12.03
N GLN A 193 -8.81 21.30 12.87
CA GLN A 193 -10.07 20.61 12.58
C GLN A 193 -10.87 21.46 11.59
N ILE A 194 -11.50 20.81 10.62
CA ILE A 194 -12.31 21.45 9.60
C ILE A 194 -13.65 20.72 9.60
N ASP A 195 -14.71 21.46 9.95
CA ASP A 195 -16.08 20.99 9.83
C ASP A 195 -16.75 21.68 8.64
N ALA A 196 -17.45 20.92 7.81
CA ALA A 196 -18.16 21.42 6.65
C ALA A 196 -19.50 20.68 6.55
N PRO A 197 -20.53 21.12 7.29
CA PRO A 197 -21.81 20.39 7.37
C PRO A 197 -22.51 20.19 6.02
N GLY A 198 -22.32 21.12 5.08
CA GLY A 198 -22.80 21.00 3.69
C GLY A 198 -21.90 20.15 2.78
N GLY A 199 -20.79 19.63 3.30
CA GLY A 199 -19.71 18.97 2.60
C GLY A 199 -18.59 19.90 2.14
N LEU A 200 -17.41 19.34 1.93
CA LEU A 200 -16.23 20.02 1.38
C LEU A 200 -16.06 19.67 -0.09
N ARG A 201 -15.98 20.67 -0.98
CA ARG A 201 -15.61 20.46 -2.39
C ARG A 201 -14.13 20.12 -2.46
N TRP A 202 -13.81 18.95 -3.01
CA TRP A 202 -12.43 18.51 -3.22
C TRP A 202 -12.29 17.77 -4.56
N GLY A 203 -11.37 18.23 -5.40
CA GLY A 203 -11.24 17.73 -6.77
C GLY A 203 -12.57 17.83 -7.54
N LYS A 204 -13.10 16.69 -7.98
CA LYS A 204 -14.40 16.60 -8.68
C LYS A 204 -15.57 16.17 -7.77
N GLY A 205 -15.33 16.05 -6.46
CA GLY A 205 -16.29 15.49 -5.52
C GLY A 205 -16.63 16.41 -4.35
N VAL A 206 -17.62 15.99 -3.56
CA VAL A 206 -17.96 16.58 -2.26
C VAL A 206 -17.87 15.53 -1.18
N PHE A 207 -16.99 15.76 -0.22
CA PHE A 207 -16.73 14.87 0.90
C PHE A 207 -17.44 15.38 2.15
N GLN A 208 -17.70 14.50 3.12
CA GLN A 208 -18.60 14.82 4.23
C GLN A 208 -17.89 15.13 5.55
N GLY A 209 -16.62 14.72 5.71
CA GLY A 209 -15.84 15.08 6.88
C GLY A 209 -16.27 14.34 8.16
N PRO A 210 -15.80 14.75 9.34
CA PRO A 210 -14.96 15.93 9.56
C PRO A 210 -13.58 15.76 8.92
N PHE A 211 -12.91 16.88 8.66
CA PHE A 211 -11.56 16.88 8.09
C PHE A 211 -10.55 17.44 9.07
N ARG A 212 -9.28 17.15 8.81
CA ARG A 212 -8.16 17.59 9.60
C ARG A 212 -7.00 17.95 8.69
N LEU A 213 -6.46 19.17 8.83
CA LEU A 213 -5.17 19.51 8.27
C LEU A 213 -4.10 19.27 9.34
N GLN A 214 -3.21 18.32 9.09
CA GLN A 214 -2.17 17.89 10.04
C GLN A 214 -0.80 17.82 9.40
N ARG A 215 0.24 17.75 10.22
CA ARG A 215 1.62 17.58 9.76
C ARG A 215 1.90 16.12 9.40
N ASP A 216 2.78 15.92 8.42
CA ASP A 216 3.34 14.61 8.05
C ASP A 216 4.81 14.48 8.49
N ALA A 217 5.40 13.31 8.19
CA ALA A 217 6.77 12.97 8.58
C ALA A 217 7.84 13.77 7.82
N TYR A 218 7.46 14.44 6.72
CA TYR A 218 8.35 15.06 5.74
C TYR A 218 8.52 16.57 5.96
N GLY A 219 7.77 17.15 6.91
CA GLY A 219 7.79 18.59 7.18
C GLY A 219 6.71 19.38 6.43
N SER A 220 5.83 18.69 5.71
CA SER A 220 4.66 19.22 5.02
C SER A 220 3.37 18.93 5.81
N TRP A 221 2.23 19.16 5.16
CA TRP A 221 0.89 18.96 5.70
C TRP A 221 0.07 18.00 4.85
N THR A 222 -0.86 17.31 5.49
CA THR A 222 -1.82 16.40 4.88
C THR A 222 -3.24 16.81 5.26
N LEU A 223 -4.11 16.91 4.26
CA LEU A 223 -5.55 17.04 4.44
C LEU A 223 -6.16 15.64 4.55
N VAL A 224 -6.74 15.33 5.70
CA VAL A 224 -7.30 14.02 6.06
C VAL A 224 -8.80 14.14 6.28
N GLU A 225 -9.58 13.20 5.73
CA GLU A 225 -10.96 12.97 6.14
C GLU A 225 -11.02 11.88 7.21
N GLN A 226 -11.79 12.12 8.27
CA GLN A 226 -12.13 11.12 9.27
C GLN A 226 -13.50 10.52 8.92
N VAL A 227 -13.50 9.25 8.54
CA VAL A 227 -14.64 8.62 7.86
C VAL A 227 -14.94 7.25 8.47
N PRO A 228 -16.18 6.97 8.91
CA PRO A 228 -16.58 5.62 9.29
C PRO A 228 -16.40 4.66 8.12
N LEU A 229 -15.89 3.45 8.39
CA LEU A 229 -15.55 2.47 7.34
C LEU A 229 -16.70 2.20 6.35
N GLU A 230 -17.94 2.10 6.82
CA GLU A 230 -19.09 1.87 5.93
C GLU A 230 -19.38 3.07 5.00
N ARG A 231 -19.15 4.30 5.48
CA ARG A 231 -19.28 5.53 4.66
C ARG A 231 -18.11 5.66 3.69
N TYR A 232 -16.91 5.20 4.06
CA TYR A 232 -15.76 5.13 3.15
C TYR A 232 -16.08 4.28 1.91
N LEU A 233 -16.80 3.18 2.08
CA LEU A 233 -17.18 2.28 0.97
C LEU A 233 -18.10 2.96 -0.05
N GLU A 234 -18.88 3.98 0.34
CA GLU A 234 -19.68 4.77 -0.60
C GLU A 234 -18.81 5.54 -1.60
N GLY A 235 -17.60 5.95 -1.18
CA GLY A 235 -16.64 6.62 -2.06
C GLY A 235 -15.77 5.65 -2.88
N VAL A 236 -15.67 4.39 -2.47
CA VAL A 236 -14.84 3.36 -3.13
C VAL A 236 -15.63 2.54 -4.15
N VAL A 237 -16.69 1.86 -3.71
CA VAL A 237 -17.38 0.82 -4.49
C VAL A 237 -17.85 1.32 -5.87
N PRO A 238 -18.46 2.51 -6.02
CA PRO A 238 -18.89 3.03 -7.33
C PRO A 238 -17.74 3.23 -8.32
N HIS A 239 -16.55 3.55 -7.81
CA HIS A 239 -15.38 3.90 -8.62
C HIS A 239 -14.49 2.69 -8.92
N GLU A 240 -14.66 1.59 -8.20
CA GLU A 240 -13.89 0.35 -8.41
C GLU A 240 -14.55 -0.60 -9.42
N ILE A 241 -15.80 -1.02 -9.16
CA ILE A 241 -16.50 -2.01 -10.01
C ILE A 241 -17.58 -1.37 -10.89
N GLY A 242 -17.92 -0.11 -10.65
CA GLY A 242 -19.00 0.60 -11.34
C GLY A 242 -20.36 0.37 -10.66
N ALA A 243 -21.09 1.48 -10.42
CA ALA A 243 -22.37 1.48 -9.70
C ALA A 243 -23.49 0.66 -10.37
N GLY A 244 -23.38 0.37 -11.67
CA GLY A 244 -24.35 -0.44 -12.44
C GLY A 244 -24.11 -1.96 -12.39
N SER A 245 -23.18 -2.44 -11.56
CA SER A 245 -22.88 -3.86 -11.43
C SER A 245 -24.00 -4.65 -10.75
N PRO A 246 -24.13 -5.96 -11.01
CA PRO A 246 -25.13 -6.82 -10.35
C PRO A 246 -25.01 -6.80 -8.83
N PRO A 247 -26.12 -7.01 -8.09
CA PRO A 247 -26.10 -6.96 -6.61
C PRO A 247 -25.04 -7.86 -5.97
N ALA A 248 -24.90 -9.12 -6.41
CA ALA A 248 -23.94 -10.05 -5.83
C ALA A 248 -22.48 -9.62 -6.07
N ALA A 249 -22.18 -9.00 -7.23
CA ALA A 249 -20.87 -8.47 -7.56
C ALA A 249 -20.56 -7.18 -6.76
N LEU A 250 -21.55 -6.28 -6.59
CA LEU A 250 -21.43 -5.12 -5.71
C LEU A 250 -21.16 -5.53 -4.26
N GLN A 251 -21.87 -6.53 -3.76
CA GLN A 251 -21.66 -7.07 -2.41
C GLN A 251 -20.26 -7.70 -2.27
N ALA A 252 -19.80 -8.49 -3.25
CA ALA A 252 -18.46 -9.06 -3.24
C ALA A 252 -17.38 -7.96 -3.24
N GLN A 253 -17.49 -6.95 -4.11
CA GLN A 253 -16.58 -5.81 -4.14
C GLN A 253 -16.58 -5.05 -2.82
N THR A 254 -17.74 -4.87 -2.19
CA THR A 254 -17.88 -4.18 -0.91
C THR A 254 -17.14 -4.92 0.21
N VAL A 255 -17.33 -6.24 0.30
CA VAL A 255 -16.65 -7.10 1.29
C VAL A 255 -15.14 -7.02 1.11
N LEU A 256 -14.64 -7.06 -0.12
CA LEU A 256 -13.22 -6.97 -0.41
C LEU A 256 -12.64 -5.58 -0.13
N ALA A 257 -13.35 -4.52 -0.53
CA ALA A 257 -12.94 -3.15 -0.24
C ALA A 257 -12.80 -2.91 1.27
N ARG A 258 -13.77 -3.39 2.05
CA ARG A 258 -13.75 -3.37 3.53
C ARG A 258 -12.57 -4.14 4.10
N THR A 259 -12.40 -5.38 3.64
CA THR A 259 -11.31 -6.28 4.08
C THR A 259 -9.95 -5.65 3.80
N TRP A 260 -9.77 -5.12 2.59
CA TRP A 260 -8.53 -4.48 2.17
C TRP A 260 -8.24 -3.22 2.99
N ALA A 261 -9.25 -2.37 3.26
CA ALA A 261 -9.07 -1.16 4.04
C ALA A 261 -8.57 -1.45 5.45
N LEU A 262 -9.11 -2.48 6.09
CA LEU A 262 -8.67 -2.95 7.41
C LEU A 262 -7.27 -3.58 7.37
N ALA A 263 -7.01 -4.46 6.40
CA ALA A 263 -5.70 -5.11 6.26
C ALA A 263 -4.56 -4.12 5.99
N ASN A 264 -4.86 -2.96 5.40
CA ASN A 264 -3.89 -1.97 4.93
C ASN A 264 -3.91 -0.66 5.73
N SER A 265 -4.63 -0.59 6.85
CA SER A 265 -4.76 0.66 7.62
C SER A 265 -3.45 1.15 8.23
N HIS A 266 -2.38 0.37 8.22
CA HIS A 266 -1.06 0.74 8.76
C HIS A 266 -0.14 1.40 7.72
N ARG A 267 -0.53 1.47 6.44
CA ARG A 267 0.34 1.88 5.32
C ARG A 267 1.00 3.25 5.49
N PHE A 268 0.27 4.19 6.07
CA PHE A 268 0.70 5.59 6.25
C PHE A 268 0.81 5.98 7.72
N ARG A 269 1.07 5.00 8.60
CA ARG A 269 1.18 5.22 10.04
C ARG A 269 2.22 6.28 10.39
N ILE A 270 3.35 6.32 9.66
CA ILE A 270 4.42 7.32 9.83
C ILE A 270 3.93 8.76 9.55
N ASP A 271 2.92 8.91 8.70
CA ASP A 271 2.34 10.20 8.30
C ASP A 271 1.10 10.59 9.12
N GLY A 272 0.73 9.76 10.09
CA GLY A 272 -0.37 10.04 11.01
C GLY A 272 -1.76 9.75 10.44
N TYR A 273 -1.88 8.93 9.39
CA TYR A 273 -3.18 8.53 8.82
C TYR A 273 -3.17 7.07 8.35
N HIS A 274 -4.34 6.55 7.96
CA HIS A 274 -4.50 5.13 7.64
C HIS A 274 -4.31 4.84 6.15
N LEU A 275 -5.07 5.54 5.31
CA LEU A 275 -5.18 5.26 3.87
C LEU A 275 -5.13 6.56 3.06
N CYS A 276 -4.93 6.42 1.77
CA CYS A 276 -4.88 7.48 0.78
C CYS A 276 -6.07 7.37 -0.18
N SER A 277 -6.43 8.47 -0.87
CA SER A 277 -7.58 8.49 -1.78
C SER A 277 -7.28 8.04 -3.21
N ASP A 278 -6.03 7.66 -3.51
CA ASP A 278 -5.57 7.30 -4.84
C ASP A 278 -5.26 5.80 -4.99
N THR A 279 -4.72 5.43 -6.16
CA THR A 279 -4.43 4.03 -6.53
C THR A 279 -3.30 3.36 -5.73
N GLN A 280 -2.54 4.09 -4.90
CA GLN A 280 -1.66 3.46 -3.92
C GLN A 280 -2.47 2.75 -2.82
N CYS A 281 -3.75 3.11 -2.69
CA CYS A 281 -4.72 2.50 -1.80
C CYS A 281 -5.90 1.95 -2.60
N GLN A 282 -7.05 2.62 -2.50
CA GLN A 282 -8.23 2.39 -3.31
C GLN A 282 -8.70 3.73 -3.83
N VAL A 283 -9.37 3.73 -4.98
CA VAL A 283 -9.92 4.97 -5.52
C VAL A 283 -11.06 5.43 -4.62
N TYR A 284 -10.80 6.43 -3.77
CA TYR A 284 -11.78 7.04 -2.89
C TYR A 284 -12.19 8.40 -3.45
N SER A 285 -13.44 8.51 -3.88
CA SER A 285 -13.99 9.73 -4.49
C SER A 285 -15.36 10.09 -3.91
N ASP A 286 -16.14 10.93 -4.60
CA ASP A 286 -17.39 11.50 -4.11
C ASP A 286 -18.39 10.41 -3.63
N PRO A 287 -18.66 10.28 -2.32
CA PRO A 287 -19.57 9.27 -1.79
C PRO A 287 -21.02 9.47 -2.24
N ARG A 288 -21.40 10.66 -2.71
CA ARG A 288 -22.76 10.92 -3.24
C ARG A 288 -23.04 10.15 -4.53
N GLN A 289 -21.99 9.70 -5.23
CA GLN A 289 -22.12 8.84 -6.42
C GLN A 289 -22.52 7.40 -6.08
N ALA A 290 -22.54 7.01 -4.81
CA ALA A 290 -23.16 5.75 -4.41
C ALA A 290 -24.67 5.81 -4.69
N GLY A 291 -25.14 5.01 -5.65
CA GLY A 291 -26.57 4.82 -5.92
C GLY A 291 -27.24 3.93 -4.86
N SER A 292 -28.56 3.73 -4.99
CA SER A 292 -29.33 2.85 -4.10
C SER A 292 -28.79 1.42 -4.06
N ALA A 293 -28.44 0.85 -5.22
CA ALA A 293 -27.87 -0.50 -5.32
C ALA A 293 -26.55 -0.64 -4.54
N VAL A 294 -25.68 0.37 -4.61
CA VAL A 294 -24.42 0.39 -3.85
C VAL A 294 -24.69 0.44 -2.36
N ARG A 295 -25.55 1.36 -1.89
CA ARG A 295 -25.90 1.46 -0.46
C ARG A 295 -26.57 0.20 0.08
N GLN A 296 -27.40 -0.45 -0.73
CA GLN A 296 -28.00 -1.75 -0.39
C GLN A 296 -26.93 -2.84 -0.27
N ALA A 297 -25.94 -2.88 -1.16
CA ALA A 297 -24.82 -3.83 -1.05
C ALA A 297 -23.95 -3.59 0.19
N ILE A 298 -23.69 -2.33 0.53
CA ILE A 298 -23.02 -1.92 1.78
C ILE A 298 -23.79 -2.41 2.99
N THR A 299 -25.09 -2.12 3.04
CA THR A 299 -25.97 -2.53 4.15
C THR A 299 -26.08 -4.06 4.27
N ALA A 300 -26.28 -4.76 3.15
CA ALA A 300 -26.42 -6.23 3.14
C ALA A 300 -25.15 -6.98 3.59
N THR A 301 -23.99 -6.34 3.47
CA THR A 301 -22.69 -6.92 3.84
C THR A 301 -22.05 -6.21 5.05
N GLN A 302 -22.82 -5.42 5.80
CA GLN A 302 -22.31 -4.59 6.89
C GLN A 302 -21.48 -5.43 7.86
N GLY A 303 -20.26 -4.96 8.14
CA GLY A 303 -19.33 -5.63 9.05
C GLY A 303 -18.78 -6.98 8.56
N ARG A 304 -19.18 -7.49 7.38
CA ARG A 304 -18.65 -8.74 6.82
C ARG A 304 -17.37 -8.49 6.02
N LEU A 305 -16.38 -9.35 6.22
CA LEU A 305 -15.07 -9.33 5.57
C LEU A 305 -14.61 -10.76 5.24
N LEU A 306 -13.50 -10.88 4.54
CA LEU A 306 -12.79 -12.16 4.38
C LEU A 306 -11.60 -12.23 5.32
N SER A 307 -11.50 -13.34 6.06
CA SER A 307 -10.41 -13.58 6.99
C SER A 307 -9.72 -14.93 6.77
N TRP A 308 -8.46 -14.99 7.17
CA TRP A 308 -7.65 -16.20 7.22
C TRP A 308 -6.89 -16.20 8.54
N GLN A 309 -6.99 -17.28 9.32
CA GLN A 309 -6.38 -17.39 10.64
C GLN A 309 -6.72 -16.20 11.57
N GLY A 310 -7.98 -15.77 11.53
CA GLY A 310 -8.50 -14.67 12.34
C GLY A 310 -8.16 -13.26 11.82
N LYS A 311 -7.26 -13.11 10.84
CA LYS A 311 -6.84 -11.80 10.32
C LYS A 311 -7.53 -11.46 9.00
N PRO A 312 -7.85 -10.19 8.72
CA PRO A 312 -8.27 -9.76 7.38
C PRO A 312 -7.26 -10.21 6.33
N ILE A 313 -7.73 -10.78 5.22
CA ILE A 313 -6.84 -11.24 4.16
C ILE A 313 -6.27 -10.07 3.33
N SER A 314 -5.24 -10.37 2.53
CA SER A 314 -4.87 -9.52 1.39
C SER A 314 -5.94 -9.60 0.29
N ALA A 315 -7.00 -8.79 0.42
CA ALA A 315 -8.19 -8.77 -0.44
C ALA A 315 -7.98 -7.95 -1.73
N VAL A 316 -7.04 -8.39 -2.57
CA VAL A 316 -6.69 -7.70 -3.83
C VAL A 316 -7.65 -8.04 -4.96
N TYR A 317 -8.03 -7.06 -5.78
CA TYR A 317 -8.96 -7.23 -6.91
C TYR A 317 -8.51 -6.41 -8.12
N HIS A 318 -8.98 -6.76 -9.32
CA HIS A 318 -8.59 -6.10 -10.56
C HIS A 318 -9.66 -6.24 -11.65
N ALA A 319 -9.54 -5.47 -12.74
CA ALA A 319 -10.58 -5.40 -13.78
C ALA A 319 -10.88 -6.74 -14.47
N THR A 320 -9.85 -7.43 -14.96
CA THR A 320 -10.01 -8.74 -15.61
C THR A 320 -8.72 -9.56 -15.58
N ASN A 321 -8.80 -10.85 -15.26
CA ASN A 321 -7.63 -11.75 -15.18
C ASN A 321 -7.25 -12.37 -16.54
N GLY A 322 -8.06 -12.20 -17.58
CA GLY A 322 -7.84 -12.81 -18.89
C GLY A 322 -8.14 -14.30 -18.96
N GLY A 323 -8.94 -14.85 -18.03
CA GLY A 323 -9.31 -16.26 -17.99
C GLY A 323 -8.39 -17.13 -17.15
N VAL A 324 -7.43 -16.54 -16.43
CA VAL A 324 -6.58 -17.26 -15.48
C VAL A 324 -6.14 -16.33 -14.33
N MET A 325 -6.50 -16.73 -13.11
CA MET A 325 -6.07 -16.09 -11.86
C MET A 325 -4.56 -16.28 -11.66
N ALA A 326 -3.92 -15.31 -11.01
CA ALA A 326 -2.51 -15.38 -10.64
C ALA A 326 -2.34 -15.69 -9.16
N ALA A 327 -1.28 -16.42 -8.79
CA ALA A 327 -0.90 -16.51 -7.40
C ALA A 327 -0.34 -15.16 -6.90
N GLY A 328 -0.42 -14.91 -5.58
CA GLY A 328 0.13 -13.68 -4.97
C GLY A 328 1.58 -13.37 -5.39
N PRO A 329 2.52 -14.34 -5.28
CA PRO A 329 3.92 -14.18 -5.70
C PRO A 329 4.14 -13.89 -7.19
N GLU A 330 3.14 -14.14 -8.05
CA GLU A 330 3.22 -13.80 -9.48
C GLU A 330 2.90 -12.33 -9.76
N ALA A 331 2.22 -11.66 -8.83
CA ALA A 331 1.84 -10.26 -8.94
C ALA A 331 2.82 -9.34 -8.19
N TRP A 332 3.21 -9.75 -6.98
CA TRP A 332 4.12 -9.01 -6.12
C TRP A 332 5.16 -9.94 -5.53
N ALA A 333 6.30 -9.37 -5.17
CA ALA A 333 7.22 -10.10 -4.32
C ALA A 333 6.53 -10.14 -2.94
N MET A 334 5.97 -11.30 -2.58
CA MET A 334 5.28 -11.55 -1.31
C MET A 334 5.33 -13.04 -1.03
N ASP A 335 5.11 -13.43 0.23
CA ASP A 335 4.97 -14.84 0.57
C ASP A 335 3.66 -15.39 -0.01
N ALA A 336 3.71 -16.66 -0.43
CA ALA A 336 2.55 -17.34 -0.97
C ALA A 336 1.40 -17.36 0.05
N GLN A 337 0.22 -16.91 -0.37
CA GLN A 337 -0.98 -16.93 0.45
C GLN A 337 -1.89 -18.09 -0.01
N PRO A 338 -2.39 -18.94 0.90
CA PRO A 338 -3.24 -20.08 0.53
C PRO A 338 -4.53 -19.72 -0.23
N TYR A 339 -4.97 -18.46 -0.11
CA TYR A 339 -6.17 -17.92 -0.73
C TYR A 339 -5.90 -17.06 -1.98
N LEU A 340 -4.64 -16.83 -2.38
CA LEU A 340 -4.28 -16.16 -3.64
C LEU A 340 -3.56 -17.16 -4.54
N LYS A 341 -4.36 -17.98 -5.25
CA LYS A 341 -3.87 -19.09 -6.07
C LYS A 341 -4.00 -18.78 -7.56
N ALA A 342 -3.10 -19.39 -8.33
CA ALA A 342 -3.27 -19.47 -9.77
C ALA A 342 -4.28 -20.56 -10.11
N GLU A 343 -5.31 -20.22 -10.87
CA GLU A 343 -6.36 -21.13 -11.31
C GLU A 343 -7.01 -20.64 -12.61
N ALA A 344 -7.45 -21.55 -13.48
CA ALA A 344 -8.17 -21.20 -14.69
C ALA A 344 -9.55 -20.61 -14.34
N ASP A 345 -9.89 -19.44 -14.86
CA ASP A 345 -11.12 -18.71 -14.50
C ASP A 345 -12.18 -18.85 -15.59
N GLY A 346 -12.92 -19.96 -15.55
CA GLY A 346 -13.96 -20.29 -16.49
C GLY A 346 -14.73 -21.55 -16.12
N ASP A 347 -15.66 -21.96 -16.97
CA ASP A 347 -16.42 -23.20 -16.80
C ASP A 347 -15.54 -24.47 -16.89
N ALA A 348 -16.13 -25.63 -16.66
CA ALA A 348 -15.42 -26.92 -16.69
C ALA A 348 -14.69 -27.17 -18.02
N GLY A 349 -15.27 -26.74 -19.14
CA GLY A 349 -14.64 -26.87 -20.46
C GLY A 349 -13.43 -25.96 -20.60
N TRP A 350 -13.49 -24.73 -20.10
CA TRP A 350 -12.35 -23.83 -20.03
C TRP A 350 -11.22 -24.39 -19.16
N GLN A 351 -11.55 -24.88 -17.97
CA GLN A 351 -10.59 -25.47 -17.04
C GLN A 351 -9.90 -26.70 -17.63
N GLN A 352 -10.65 -27.55 -18.37
CA GLN A 352 -10.09 -28.72 -19.05
C GLN A 352 -9.14 -28.33 -20.19
N ARG A 353 -9.47 -27.28 -20.97
CA ARG A 353 -8.63 -26.81 -22.09
C ARG A 353 -7.38 -26.07 -21.61
N HIS A 354 -7.49 -25.32 -20.52
CA HIS A 354 -6.46 -24.38 -20.04
C HIS A 354 -6.03 -24.66 -18.61
N GLY A 355 -5.77 -25.94 -18.32
CA GLY A 355 -5.20 -26.36 -17.04
C GLY A 355 -3.83 -25.75 -16.76
N LEU A 356 -3.47 -25.66 -15.48
CA LEU A 356 -2.19 -25.13 -15.02
C LEU A 356 -1.15 -26.23 -14.80
N PRO A 357 0.16 -25.94 -14.92
CA PRO A 357 0.77 -24.61 -15.12
C PRO A 357 0.87 -24.16 -16.59
N LEU A 358 0.68 -22.85 -16.84
CA LEU A 358 0.79 -22.20 -18.15
C LEU A 358 2.17 -21.57 -18.39
N GLN A 359 3.25 -22.25 -18.02
CA GLN A 359 4.61 -21.69 -18.10
C GLN A 359 5.20 -21.70 -19.51
N GLN A 360 4.64 -22.49 -20.43
CA GLN A 360 5.12 -22.56 -21.81
C GLN A 360 4.49 -21.45 -22.67
N ARG A 361 5.28 -20.81 -23.54
CA ARG A 361 4.80 -19.77 -24.47
C ARG A 361 3.63 -20.25 -25.33
N SER A 362 3.67 -21.48 -25.82
CA SER A 362 2.61 -22.09 -26.63
C SER A 362 1.29 -22.25 -25.87
N ALA A 363 1.35 -22.67 -24.60
CA ALA A 363 0.18 -22.79 -23.74
C ALA A 363 -0.47 -21.42 -23.49
N VAL A 364 0.33 -20.39 -23.21
CA VAL A 364 -0.18 -19.01 -23.06
C VAL A 364 -0.77 -18.51 -24.37
N ALA A 365 -0.12 -18.75 -25.51
CA ALA A 365 -0.64 -18.36 -26.83
C ALA A 365 -1.99 -19.02 -27.13
N SER A 366 -2.14 -20.31 -26.80
CA SER A 366 -3.41 -21.06 -26.94
C SER A 366 -4.52 -20.45 -26.08
N LEU A 367 -4.24 -20.16 -24.80
CA LEU A 367 -5.19 -19.47 -23.92
C LEU A 367 -5.60 -18.11 -24.48
N LEU A 368 -4.63 -17.33 -24.97
CA LEU A 368 -4.87 -15.99 -25.50
C LEU A 368 -5.63 -15.98 -26.83
N ALA A 369 -5.66 -17.09 -27.57
CA ALA A 369 -6.43 -17.22 -28.79
C ALA A 369 -7.94 -17.44 -28.54
N GLN A 370 -8.34 -17.80 -27.32
CA GLN A 370 -9.72 -18.19 -26.99
C GLN A 370 -10.38 -17.20 -26.01
N ARG A 371 -11.72 -17.20 -26.00
CA ARG A 371 -12.56 -16.43 -25.05
C ARG A 371 -13.71 -17.26 -24.49
N GLU A 372 -14.25 -18.17 -25.29
CA GLU A 372 -15.42 -18.99 -24.96
C GLU A 372 -15.16 -19.88 -23.74
N GLY A 373 -16.08 -19.83 -22.77
CA GLY A 373 -16.04 -20.55 -21.51
C GLY A 373 -15.30 -19.81 -20.37
N ALA A 374 -14.51 -18.78 -20.67
CA ALA A 374 -13.86 -17.98 -19.64
C ALA A 374 -14.82 -16.98 -18.99
N TYR A 375 -14.71 -16.81 -17.67
CA TYR A 375 -15.51 -15.82 -16.95
C TYR A 375 -15.03 -14.39 -17.21
N GLY A 376 -15.97 -13.47 -17.37
CA GLY A 376 -15.68 -12.05 -17.63
C GLY A 376 -15.11 -11.76 -19.03
N SER A 377 -15.26 -12.70 -19.97
CA SER A 377 -14.67 -12.64 -21.33
C SER A 377 -15.15 -11.46 -22.19
N ALA A 378 -16.30 -10.85 -21.83
CA ALA A 378 -16.85 -9.66 -22.46
C ALA A 378 -16.06 -8.38 -22.18
N HIS A 379 -15.18 -8.35 -21.17
CA HIS A 379 -14.42 -7.13 -20.84
C HIS A 379 -13.55 -6.68 -22.02
N PRO A 380 -13.48 -5.37 -22.36
CA PRO A 380 -12.76 -4.87 -23.54
C PRO A 380 -11.26 -5.18 -23.55
N ARG A 381 -10.65 -5.34 -22.36
CA ARG A 381 -9.25 -5.73 -22.18
C ARG A 381 -9.07 -7.21 -21.80
N PHE A 382 -10.10 -8.04 -21.97
CA PHE A 382 -9.97 -9.49 -21.74
C PHE A 382 -8.92 -10.10 -22.68
N ARG A 383 -8.86 -9.63 -23.93
CA ARG A 383 -7.75 -9.81 -24.87
C ARG A 383 -7.31 -8.46 -25.40
N TRP A 384 -6.03 -8.31 -25.68
CA TRP A 384 -5.47 -7.07 -26.23
C TRP A 384 -4.20 -7.34 -27.03
N THR A 385 -3.91 -6.41 -27.94
CA THR A 385 -2.67 -6.40 -28.72
C THR A 385 -2.00 -5.04 -28.57
N ARG A 386 -0.68 -5.03 -28.42
CA ARG A 386 0.15 -3.81 -28.36
C ARG A 386 1.38 -4.00 -29.24
N THR A 387 1.85 -2.90 -29.82
CA THR A 387 3.15 -2.85 -30.48
C THR A 387 4.11 -2.09 -29.57
N LEU A 388 5.25 -2.72 -29.27
CA LEU A 388 6.37 -2.08 -28.59
C LEU A 388 7.44 -1.75 -29.64
N THR A 389 8.15 -0.64 -29.42
CA THR A 389 9.28 -0.21 -30.26
C THR A 389 10.52 -0.06 -29.40
N ALA A 390 11.70 -0.24 -29.99
CA ALA A 390 12.96 -0.12 -29.25
C ALA A 390 13.13 1.29 -28.64
N SER A 391 12.75 2.32 -29.41
CA SER A 391 12.72 3.72 -28.93
C SER A 391 11.81 3.91 -27.73
N GLY A 392 10.59 3.34 -27.75
CA GLY A 392 9.65 3.44 -26.65
C GLY A 392 10.10 2.68 -25.40
N ILE A 393 10.81 1.56 -25.58
CA ILE A 393 11.39 0.80 -24.46
C ILE A 393 12.57 1.56 -23.84
N ARG A 394 13.49 2.11 -24.65
CA ARG A 394 14.58 2.97 -24.17
C ARG A 394 14.03 4.16 -23.39
N GLN A 395 13.02 4.84 -23.93
CA GLN A 395 12.36 5.95 -23.25
C GLN A 395 11.74 5.52 -21.92
N ALA A 396 11.08 4.37 -21.88
CA ALA A 396 10.48 3.83 -20.67
C ALA A 396 11.52 3.46 -19.58
N LEU A 397 12.69 2.98 -20.00
CA LEU A 397 13.81 2.62 -19.12
C LEU A 397 14.60 3.83 -18.58
N GLY A 398 14.56 4.97 -19.30
CA GLY A 398 15.26 6.19 -18.90
C GLY A 398 16.76 5.95 -18.70
N ALA A 399 17.30 6.40 -17.57
CA ALA A 399 18.71 6.22 -17.23
C ALA A 399 19.15 4.74 -17.16
N SER A 400 18.23 3.80 -16.88
CA SER A 400 18.55 2.36 -16.89
C SER A 400 18.82 1.83 -18.30
N ALA A 401 18.49 2.57 -19.35
CA ALA A 401 18.85 2.21 -20.72
C ALA A 401 20.30 2.56 -21.09
N ALA A 402 21.04 3.22 -20.19
CA ALA A 402 22.45 3.55 -20.43
C ALA A 402 23.26 2.26 -20.67
N GLY A 403 23.80 2.13 -21.89
CA GLY A 403 24.56 0.95 -22.31
C GLY A 403 23.75 -0.11 -23.06
N LEU A 404 22.45 0.06 -23.24
CA LEU A 404 21.71 -0.75 -24.23
C LEU A 404 21.88 -0.06 -25.59
N ASN A 405 22.80 -0.44 -26.48
CA ASN A 405 22.89 0.17 -27.83
C ASN A 405 22.41 -0.80 -28.93
N GLY A 406 22.21 -0.26 -30.14
CA GLY A 406 21.74 -1.03 -31.29
C GLY A 406 20.32 -1.58 -31.16
N PRO A 407 19.98 -2.60 -31.97
CA PRO A 407 18.77 -3.41 -31.78
C PRO A 407 18.64 -3.94 -30.37
N LEU A 408 17.41 -3.94 -29.86
CA LEU A 408 17.13 -4.56 -28.57
C LEU A 408 16.70 -6.01 -28.79
N GLN A 409 16.91 -6.82 -27.77
CA GLN A 409 16.30 -8.14 -27.62
C GLN A 409 15.43 -8.15 -26.36
N LEU A 410 14.26 -8.79 -26.46
CA LEU A 410 13.31 -8.95 -25.35
C LEU A 410 13.11 -10.43 -25.07
N ASP A 411 13.66 -10.88 -23.93
CA ASP A 411 13.58 -12.28 -23.53
C ASP A 411 12.72 -12.44 -22.28
N VAL A 412 11.72 -13.31 -22.36
CA VAL A 412 10.94 -13.72 -21.19
C VAL A 412 11.75 -14.79 -20.45
N LEU A 413 12.37 -14.38 -19.34
CA LEU A 413 13.21 -15.26 -18.52
C LEU A 413 12.40 -16.21 -17.64
N GLU A 414 11.24 -15.75 -17.16
CA GLU A 414 10.45 -16.51 -16.20
C GLU A 414 8.95 -16.27 -16.40
N ARG A 415 8.18 -17.37 -16.32
CA ARG A 415 6.72 -17.35 -16.23
C ARG A 415 6.25 -18.05 -14.98
N GLY A 416 5.23 -17.44 -14.36
CA GLY A 416 4.53 -18.03 -13.23
C GLY A 416 3.54 -19.11 -13.69
N ARG A 417 2.91 -19.78 -12.72
CA ARG A 417 1.95 -20.85 -12.99
C ARG A 417 0.76 -20.37 -13.81
N SER A 418 0.35 -19.10 -13.68
CA SER A 418 -0.71 -18.49 -14.48
C SER A 418 -0.27 -18.09 -15.91
N GLY A 419 1.00 -18.26 -16.25
CA GLY A 419 1.59 -17.85 -17.52
C GLY A 419 1.95 -16.37 -17.60
N ARG A 420 1.76 -15.61 -16.52
CA ARG A 420 2.27 -14.24 -16.41
C ARG A 420 3.79 -14.21 -16.44
N VAL A 421 4.34 -13.22 -17.15
CA VAL A 421 5.78 -12.95 -17.18
C VAL A 421 6.21 -12.38 -15.83
N LEU A 422 7.11 -13.08 -15.15
CA LEU A 422 7.67 -12.68 -13.87
C LEU A 422 9.01 -11.95 -14.02
N ALA A 423 9.75 -12.24 -15.09
CA ALA A 423 10.99 -11.57 -15.43
C ALA A 423 11.10 -11.38 -16.94
N LEU A 424 11.30 -10.13 -17.36
CA LEU A 424 11.53 -9.71 -18.74
C LEU A 424 12.92 -9.06 -18.82
N GLN A 425 13.80 -9.66 -19.61
CA GLN A 425 15.11 -9.11 -19.93
C GLN A 425 15.00 -8.20 -21.15
N VAL A 426 15.69 -7.06 -21.07
CA VAL A 426 15.96 -6.16 -22.19
C VAL A 426 17.46 -6.10 -22.37
N ALA A 427 17.96 -6.60 -23.50
CA ALA A 427 19.38 -6.58 -23.86
C ALA A 427 19.60 -5.73 -25.12
N GLY A 428 20.78 -5.11 -25.24
CA GLY A 428 21.27 -4.57 -26.50
C GLY A 428 22.17 -5.59 -27.20
N ASN A 429 22.27 -5.51 -28.53
CA ASN A 429 23.14 -6.41 -29.32
C ASN A 429 24.64 -6.05 -29.24
N ASP A 430 25.01 -5.06 -28.44
CA ASP A 430 26.37 -4.52 -28.32
C ASP A 430 27.14 -5.05 -27.11
N GLY A 431 26.59 -6.03 -26.37
CA GLY A 431 27.23 -6.66 -25.21
C GLY A 431 27.14 -5.85 -23.91
N GLY A 432 26.35 -4.77 -23.89
CA GLY A 432 26.04 -4.03 -22.67
C GLY A 432 25.28 -4.87 -21.64
N ALA A 433 25.36 -4.49 -20.36
CA ALA A 433 24.66 -5.19 -19.29
C ALA A 433 23.14 -5.13 -19.50
N PRO A 434 22.43 -6.29 -19.47
CA PRO A 434 21.00 -6.31 -19.71
C PRO A 434 20.23 -5.75 -18.52
N VAL A 435 19.06 -5.16 -18.81
CA VAL A 435 18.12 -4.73 -17.78
C VAL A 435 17.06 -5.81 -17.57
N VAL A 436 16.92 -6.29 -16.33
CA VAL A 436 15.87 -7.25 -15.97
C VAL A 436 14.75 -6.54 -15.21
N LEU A 437 13.59 -6.48 -15.83
CA LEU A 437 12.35 -6.01 -15.20
C LEU A 437 11.63 -7.21 -14.58
N LYS A 438 11.33 -7.14 -13.29
CA LYS A 438 10.63 -8.22 -12.57
C LYS A 438 9.23 -7.77 -12.12
N LEU A 439 8.29 -8.70 -12.16
CA LEU A 439 6.91 -8.57 -11.63
C LEU A 439 6.21 -7.29 -12.13
N ASP A 440 5.67 -6.49 -11.22
CA ASP A 440 4.95 -5.25 -11.48
C ASP A 440 5.81 -4.17 -12.16
N ARG A 441 7.15 -4.21 -11.97
CA ARG A 441 8.09 -3.29 -12.63
C ARG A 441 7.97 -3.35 -14.15
N ILE A 442 7.63 -4.51 -14.72
CA ILE A 442 7.42 -4.68 -16.16
C ILE A 442 6.36 -3.70 -16.67
N ARG A 443 5.19 -3.62 -16.02
CA ARG A 443 4.09 -2.74 -16.44
C ARG A 443 4.32 -1.28 -16.03
N ARG A 444 4.99 -1.04 -14.91
CA ARG A 444 5.28 0.33 -14.44
C ARG A 444 6.31 1.03 -15.32
N THR A 445 7.30 0.29 -15.80
CA THR A 445 8.24 0.75 -16.83
C THR A 445 7.54 0.82 -18.18
N ILE A 446 7.02 -0.30 -18.70
CA ILE A 446 6.35 -0.35 -20.00
C ILE A 446 4.85 -0.12 -19.83
N ARG A 447 4.46 1.13 -19.52
CA ARG A 447 3.08 1.55 -19.17
C ARG A 447 2.00 1.24 -20.22
N ARG A 448 2.41 0.87 -21.44
CA ARG A 448 1.50 0.44 -22.52
C ARG A 448 0.90 -0.95 -22.29
N LEU A 449 1.45 -1.77 -21.38
CA LEU A 449 1.03 -3.14 -21.11
C LEU A 449 -0.12 -3.21 -20.08
N PRO A 450 -1.32 -3.67 -20.46
CA PRO A 450 -2.44 -3.82 -19.52
C PRO A 450 -2.24 -4.88 -18.42
N SER A 451 -1.47 -5.94 -18.69
CA SER A 451 -1.15 -7.01 -17.72
C SER A 451 0.23 -7.61 -18.04
N THR A 452 0.70 -8.54 -17.20
CA THR A 452 1.89 -9.37 -17.48
C THR A 452 1.54 -10.72 -18.13
N LEU A 453 0.27 -10.97 -18.43
CA LEU A 453 -0.18 -12.18 -19.14
C LEU A 453 -0.12 -11.91 -20.65
N PHE A 454 1.02 -12.17 -21.26
CA PHE A 454 1.22 -11.96 -22.69
C PHE A 454 2.26 -12.89 -23.30
N VAL A 455 2.23 -12.99 -24.63
CA VAL A 455 3.34 -13.48 -25.47
C VAL A 455 3.90 -12.32 -26.30
N ILE A 456 5.20 -12.37 -26.57
CA ILE A 456 5.91 -11.39 -27.39
C ILE A 456 6.36 -12.09 -28.68
N GLU A 457 6.22 -11.39 -29.80
CA GLU A 457 6.66 -11.80 -31.13
C GLU A 457 7.50 -10.67 -31.75
N PRO A 458 8.78 -10.90 -32.10
CA PRO A 458 9.56 -9.90 -32.82
C PRO A 458 8.97 -9.66 -34.21
N GLN A 459 8.94 -8.40 -34.63
CA GLN A 459 8.54 -7.94 -35.96
C GLN A 459 9.72 -7.18 -36.61
N GLY A 460 10.83 -7.91 -36.77
CA GLY A 460 12.15 -7.36 -37.06
C GLY A 460 12.88 -6.88 -35.81
N ASP A 461 13.92 -6.08 -36.00
CA ASP A 461 14.95 -5.83 -34.97
C ASP A 461 14.62 -4.65 -34.02
N GLN A 462 13.50 -3.97 -34.26
CA GLN A 462 13.14 -2.72 -33.58
C GLN A 462 11.71 -2.68 -33.07
N ARG A 463 10.91 -3.74 -33.34
CA ARG A 463 9.48 -3.78 -33.03
C ARG A 463 9.07 -5.15 -32.54
N TRP A 464 8.11 -5.17 -31.62
CA TRP A 464 7.50 -6.40 -31.10
C TRP A 464 5.99 -6.28 -31.08
N LEU A 465 5.33 -7.32 -31.57
CA LEU A 465 3.91 -7.54 -31.37
C LEU A 465 3.72 -8.27 -30.04
N VAL A 466 2.93 -7.67 -29.16
CA VAL A 466 2.59 -8.22 -27.85
C VAL A 466 1.11 -8.55 -27.84
N ARG A 467 0.79 -9.84 -27.73
CA ARG A 467 -0.58 -10.33 -27.58
C ARG A 467 -0.76 -10.75 -26.14
N GLY A 468 -1.78 -10.21 -25.47
CA GLY A 468 -2.00 -10.45 -24.06
C GLY A 468 -3.46 -10.49 -23.68
N GLY A 469 -3.68 -10.78 -22.40
CA GLY A 469 -5.01 -10.91 -21.82
C GLY A 469 -5.07 -10.32 -20.43
N GLY A 470 -6.25 -9.85 -20.05
CA GLY A 470 -6.47 -9.25 -18.74
C GLY A 470 -5.97 -7.81 -18.60
N PHE A 471 -6.36 -7.16 -17.52
CA PHE A 471 -6.00 -5.80 -17.14
C PHE A 471 -5.91 -5.73 -15.61
N GLY A 472 -4.70 -5.48 -15.11
CA GLY A 472 -4.38 -5.56 -13.69
C GLY A 472 -3.39 -6.68 -13.35
N HIS A 473 -3.24 -6.96 -12.06
CA HIS A 473 -2.25 -7.92 -11.54
C HIS A 473 -2.68 -9.39 -11.74
N GLY A 474 -3.97 -9.70 -11.75
CA GLY A 474 -4.47 -11.06 -11.96
C GLY A 474 -4.71 -11.88 -10.70
N ALA A 475 -4.10 -11.51 -9.57
CA ALA A 475 -4.36 -12.12 -8.27
C ALA A 475 -5.73 -11.72 -7.69
N GLY A 476 -6.38 -12.65 -6.99
CA GLY A 476 -7.68 -12.43 -6.35
C GLY A 476 -8.83 -12.21 -7.34
N LEU A 477 -9.81 -11.40 -6.94
CA LEU A 477 -11.06 -11.23 -7.69
C LEU A 477 -10.88 -10.48 -9.01
N SER A 478 -11.40 -11.07 -10.09
CA SER A 478 -11.63 -10.43 -11.39
C SER A 478 -12.99 -9.72 -11.35
N GLN A 479 -13.03 -8.39 -11.44
CA GLN A 479 -14.27 -7.60 -11.39
C GLN A 479 -15.23 -8.00 -12.52
N SER A 480 -14.73 -8.10 -13.74
CA SER A 480 -15.52 -8.61 -14.88
C SER A 480 -15.98 -10.05 -14.69
N GLY A 481 -15.16 -10.89 -14.05
CA GLY A 481 -15.54 -12.27 -13.75
C GLY A 481 -16.63 -12.34 -12.69
N ALA A 482 -16.54 -11.55 -11.62
CA ALA A 482 -17.57 -11.42 -10.59
C ALA A 482 -18.90 -10.89 -11.15
N ILE A 483 -18.86 -9.93 -12.07
CA ILE A 483 -20.05 -9.43 -12.77
C ILE A 483 -20.69 -10.55 -13.61
N ASP A 484 -19.90 -11.28 -14.40
CA ASP A 484 -20.38 -12.42 -15.20
C ASP A 484 -20.99 -13.53 -14.32
N LEU A 485 -20.29 -13.92 -13.26
CA LEU A 485 -20.77 -14.92 -12.30
C LEU A 485 -22.06 -14.48 -11.60
N ALA A 486 -22.18 -13.21 -11.22
CA ALA A 486 -23.42 -12.68 -10.67
C ALA A 486 -24.58 -12.72 -11.67
N TRP A 487 -24.34 -12.43 -12.95
CA TRP A 487 -25.35 -12.60 -14.01
C TRP A 487 -25.75 -14.06 -14.23
N ARG A 488 -24.84 -15.00 -13.96
CA ARG A 488 -25.11 -16.45 -13.93
C ARG A 488 -25.80 -16.91 -12.64
N GLY A 489 -26.21 -16.00 -11.77
CA GLY A 489 -26.96 -16.28 -10.55
C GLY A 489 -26.10 -16.76 -9.36
N TRP A 490 -24.78 -16.55 -9.39
CA TRP A 490 -23.94 -16.89 -8.24
C TRP A 490 -24.18 -15.93 -7.08
N SER A 491 -24.27 -16.48 -5.86
CA SER A 491 -24.32 -15.66 -4.65
C SER A 491 -22.98 -14.99 -4.36
N THR A 492 -22.99 -13.96 -3.53
CA THR A 492 -21.78 -13.27 -3.08
C THR A 492 -20.79 -14.22 -2.40
N GLU A 493 -21.27 -15.11 -1.53
CA GLU A 493 -20.45 -16.12 -0.86
C GLU A 493 -19.77 -17.03 -1.86
N ARG A 494 -20.49 -17.48 -2.89
CA ARG A 494 -19.94 -18.36 -3.93
C ARG A 494 -18.89 -17.64 -4.77
N ILE A 495 -19.12 -16.38 -5.13
CA ILE A 495 -18.14 -15.54 -5.85
C ILE A 495 -16.88 -15.35 -5.01
N LEU A 496 -17.02 -15.01 -3.73
CA LEU A 496 -15.87 -14.81 -2.83
C LEU A 496 -15.11 -16.13 -2.60
N ALA A 497 -15.80 -17.25 -2.39
CA ALA A 497 -15.18 -18.55 -2.20
C ALA A 497 -14.43 -19.05 -3.44
N HIS A 498 -14.88 -18.68 -4.64
CA HIS A 498 -14.19 -18.95 -5.90
C HIS A 498 -12.87 -18.20 -6.02
N TYR A 499 -12.86 -16.90 -5.73
CA TYR A 499 -11.66 -16.07 -5.88
C TYR A 499 -10.70 -16.11 -4.67
N TYR A 500 -11.18 -16.50 -3.49
CA TYR A 500 -10.40 -16.59 -2.24
C TYR A 500 -10.72 -17.90 -1.49
N PRO A 501 -10.34 -19.05 -2.06
CA PRO A 501 -10.71 -20.35 -1.51
C PRO A 501 -10.14 -20.54 -0.09
N GLY A 502 -10.98 -21.12 0.77
CA GLY A 502 -10.64 -21.42 2.17
C GLY A 502 -10.75 -20.25 3.14
N THR A 503 -11.05 -19.04 2.67
CA THR A 503 -11.25 -17.89 3.56
C THR A 503 -12.60 -17.96 4.28
N VAL A 504 -12.67 -17.33 5.45
CA VAL A 504 -13.89 -17.23 6.23
C VAL A 504 -14.59 -15.92 5.91
N TYR A 505 -15.82 -16.02 5.39
CA TYR A 505 -16.70 -14.88 5.18
C TYR A 505 -17.57 -14.64 6.40
N GLY A 506 -17.40 -13.49 7.05
CA GLY A 506 -18.12 -13.17 8.29
C GLY A 506 -17.60 -11.90 8.96
N PRO A 507 -18.07 -11.58 10.18
CA PRO A 507 -17.50 -10.49 10.96
C PRO A 507 -16.06 -10.79 11.38
N LEU A 508 -15.27 -9.75 11.68
CA LEU A 508 -13.99 -9.94 12.37
C LEU A 508 -14.28 -10.52 13.77
N LEU A 509 -13.57 -11.58 14.15
CA LEU A 509 -13.68 -12.11 15.50
C LEU A 509 -13.15 -11.06 16.51
N PRO A 510 -13.79 -10.88 17.69
CA PRO A 510 -13.53 -9.75 18.60
C PRO A 510 -12.10 -9.61 19.14
N ALA A 511 -11.24 -10.61 18.94
CA ALA A 511 -9.82 -10.50 19.21
C ALA A 511 -9.13 -10.39 17.86
N LEU A 512 -8.60 -9.21 17.53
CA LEU A 512 -7.38 -8.94 16.75
C LEU A 512 -7.34 -7.45 16.39
N GLU A 513 -6.40 -6.74 16.99
CA GLU A 513 -6.02 -5.38 16.60
C GLU A 513 -5.53 -5.38 15.14
N SER A 514 -5.79 -4.30 14.39
CA SER A 514 -5.08 -4.08 13.12
C SER A 514 -3.56 -4.16 13.37
N PRO A 515 -2.79 -4.79 12.46
CA PRO A 515 -1.35 -5.00 12.63
C PRO A 515 -0.54 -3.70 12.79
#